data_AF-A0A5C5ZKA7-F1
#
_entry.id   AF-A0A5C5ZKA7-F1
#
_cell.length_a   1.000
_cell.length_b   1.000
_cell.length_c   1.000
_cell.angle_alpha   90.00
_cell.angle_beta   90.00
_cell.angle_gamma   90.00
#
_symmetry.space_group_name_H-M   'P 1'
#
loop_
_entity.id
_entity.type
_entity.pdbx_description
1 polymer ?
#
loop_
_entity_poly.entity_id
_entity_poly.type
_entity_poly.pdbx_seq_one_letter_code
_entity_poly.pdbx_strand_id
1 'polypeptide(L)'
;MKRIRFVQHAAAALACVGMLFPAGTFAAPVEVANPALDIALQEGGLLVGQVVDAQGAPLTKADVSIRQGGVEVVSVKTNEEGVYAAKGLRGGLVEVVAGEGRVAYRLWEPQTAPPAANKSALMVTGADVVNGQFGFGGGGAMDFMRQHPMLVAAGIATAIAVPLALADDDDSAS
;
A
#
# COMPACT_ATOMS: atom_id res chain seq x y z
N MET A 1 18.98 -52.61 14.50
CA MET A 1 19.00 -51.38 15.34
C MET A 1 19.36 -50.09 14.56
N LYS A 2 20.26 -50.10 13.57
CA LYS A 2 20.61 -48.88 12.77
C LYS A 2 19.46 -48.31 11.91
N ARG A 3 18.59 -49.15 11.35
CA ARG A 3 17.46 -48.72 10.49
C ARG A 3 16.35 -47.99 11.25
N ILE A 4 16.14 -48.31 12.53
CA ILE A 4 15.11 -47.68 13.38
C ILE A 4 15.52 -46.24 13.72
N ARG A 5 16.81 -46.01 14.01
CA ARG A 5 17.34 -44.65 14.23
C ARG A 5 17.25 -43.80 12.96
N PHE A 6 17.52 -44.36 11.79
CA PHE A 6 17.40 -43.63 10.52
C PHE A 6 15.96 -43.16 10.23
N VAL A 7 14.96 -44.01 10.51
CA VAL A 7 13.54 -43.66 10.33
C VAL A 7 13.10 -42.55 11.31
N GLN A 8 13.61 -42.55 12.54
CA GLN A 8 13.33 -41.49 13.52
C GLN A 8 13.89 -40.13 13.10
N HIS A 9 15.11 -40.08 12.55
CA HIS A 9 15.72 -38.83 12.07
C HIS A 9 15.01 -38.30 10.82
N ALA A 10 14.60 -39.20 9.92
CA ALA A 10 13.81 -38.82 8.74
C ALA A 10 12.44 -38.23 9.11
N ALA A 11 11.77 -38.81 10.13
CA ALA A 11 10.49 -38.30 10.62
C ALA A 11 10.64 -36.93 11.31
N ALA A 12 11.69 -36.73 12.10
CA ALA A 12 11.97 -35.43 12.73
C ALA A 12 12.28 -34.33 11.70
N ALA A 13 13.08 -34.65 10.68
CA ALA A 13 13.38 -33.71 9.59
C ALA A 13 12.11 -33.30 8.81
N LEU A 14 11.21 -34.25 8.51
CA LEU A 14 9.96 -33.97 7.82
C LEU A 14 9.02 -33.08 8.67
N ALA A 15 8.99 -33.28 9.99
CA ALA A 15 8.19 -32.46 10.90
C ALA A 15 8.72 -31.02 11.01
N CYS A 16 10.04 -30.84 11.06
CA CYS A 16 10.67 -29.51 11.07
C CYS A 16 10.42 -28.76 9.75
N VAL A 17 10.46 -29.45 8.61
CA VAL A 17 10.11 -28.85 7.31
C VAL A 17 8.64 -28.43 7.27
N GLY A 18 7.73 -29.24 7.84
CA GLY A 18 6.30 -28.89 7.95
C GLY A 18 6.00 -27.66 8.81
N MET A 19 6.82 -27.38 9.84
CA MET A 19 6.69 -26.17 10.68
C MET A 19 7.33 -24.93 10.07
N LEU A 20 8.28 -25.10 9.14
CA LEU A 20 8.93 -24.02 8.40
C LEU A 20 8.11 -23.55 7.18
N PHE A 21 7.11 -24.31 6.75
CA PHE A 21 6.14 -23.89 5.75
C PHE A 21 4.90 -23.30 6.46
N PRO A 22 4.77 -21.96 6.54
CA PRO A 22 3.49 -21.39 6.97
C PRO A 22 2.44 -21.87 5.98
N ALA A 23 1.38 -22.52 6.47
CA ALA A 23 0.22 -22.85 5.67
C ALA A 23 -0.22 -21.55 4.99
N GLY A 24 -0.02 -21.49 3.68
CA GLY A 24 -0.31 -20.32 2.87
C GLY A 24 -1.79 -20.00 3.01
N THR A 25 -2.11 -19.06 3.90
CA THR A 25 -3.38 -18.36 3.85
C THR A 25 -3.38 -17.60 2.54
N PHE A 26 -3.94 -18.21 1.49
CA PHE A 26 -4.40 -17.49 0.33
C PHE A 26 -5.60 -16.65 0.76
N ALA A 27 -5.35 -15.62 1.57
CA ALA A 27 -6.22 -14.47 1.57
C ALA A 27 -6.02 -13.85 0.19
N ALA A 28 -7.10 -13.73 -0.59
CA ALA A 28 -7.11 -12.88 -1.77
C ALA A 28 -6.45 -11.55 -1.37
N PRO A 29 -5.63 -10.92 -2.24
CA PRO A 29 -5.13 -9.59 -1.95
C PRO A 29 -6.36 -8.74 -1.64
N VAL A 30 -6.54 -8.41 -0.37
CA VAL A 30 -7.47 -7.37 0.03
C VAL A 30 -6.79 -6.16 -0.54
N GLU A 31 -7.22 -5.76 -1.74
CA GLU A 31 -6.87 -4.48 -2.31
C GLU A 31 -7.16 -3.50 -1.20
N VAL A 32 -6.09 -2.98 -0.61
CA VAL A 32 -6.16 -2.06 0.50
C VAL A 32 -6.87 -0.88 -0.09
N ALA A 33 -8.19 -0.83 0.08
CA ALA A 33 -9.01 0.25 -0.37
C ALA A 33 -8.43 1.47 0.32
N ASN A 34 -7.65 2.25 -0.43
CA ASN A 34 -7.10 3.49 0.05
C ASN A 34 -8.32 4.26 0.57
N PRO A 35 -8.41 4.57 1.87
CA PRO A 35 -9.64 5.06 2.45
C PRO A 35 -10.03 6.30 1.67
N ALA A 36 -11.11 6.20 0.89
CA ALA A 36 -11.55 7.28 0.02
C ALA A 36 -11.77 8.51 0.90
N LEU A 37 -11.09 9.60 0.57
CA LEU A 37 -11.13 10.79 1.42
C LEU A 37 -12.55 11.37 1.38
N ASP A 38 -13.09 11.67 2.55
CA ASP A 38 -14.43 12.23 2.69
C ASP A 38 -14.42 13.72 2.29
N ILE A 39 -15.22 14.06 1.28
CA ILE A 39 -15.40 15.43 0.78
C ILE A 39 -16.88 15.82 0.89
N ALA A 40 -17.14 16.93 1.56
CA ALA A 40 -18.46 17.56 1.61
C ALA A 40 -18.70 18.38 0.35
N LEU A 41 -19.74 18.04 -0.41
CA LEU A 41 -20.21 18.87 -1.52
C LEU A 41 -20.84 20.16 -1.01
N GLN A 42 -20.66 21.23 -1.77
CA GLN A 42 -21.34 22.50 -1.55
C GLN A 42 -22.75 22.46 -2.18
N GLU A 43 -23.52 23.52 -1.97
CA GLU A 43 -24.87 23.65 -2.53
C GLU A 43 -24.89 23.41 -4.06
N GLY A 44 -25.92 22.71 -4.53
CA GLY A 44 -26.06 22.34 -5.94
C GLY A 44 -25.11 21.22 -6.39
N GLY A 45 -24.50 20.47 -5.47
CA GLY A 45 -23.60 19.36 -5.80
C GLY A 45 -22.28 19.84 -6.37
N LEU A 46 -21.75 20.94 -5.83
CA LEU A 46 -20.50 21.55 -6.26
C LEU A 46 -19.32 20.91 -5.52
N LEU A 47 -18.43 20.27 -6.29
CA LEU A 47 -17.11 19.85 -5.86
C LEU A 47 -16.08 20.89 -6.30
N VAL A 48 -15.32 21.41 -5.36
CA VAL A 48 -14.15 22.26 -5.63
C VAL A 48 -12.91 21.47 -5.26
N GLY A 49 -11.90 21.52 -6.11
CA GLY A 49 -10.63 20.90 -5.82
C GLY A 49 -9.46 21.55 -6.52
N GLN A 50 -8.26 21.12 -6.15
CA GLN A 50 -7.00 21.57 -6.74
C GLN A 50 -6.18 20.35 -7.15
N VAL A 51 -5.55 20.45 -8.32
CA VAL A 51 -4.62 19.45 -8.85
C VAL A 51 -3.22 20.05 -8.84
N VAL A 52 -2.29 19.35 -8.19
CA VAL A 52 -0.88 19.71 -8.12
C VAL A 52 -0.01 18.52 -8.52
N ASP A 53 1.24 18.78 -8.88
CA ASP A 53 2.25 17.73 -9.09
C ASP A 53 2.92 17.32 -7.75
N ALA A 54 3.81 16.33 -7.81
CA ALA A 54 4.54 15.83 -6.65
C ALA A 54 5.46 16.89 -6.00
N GLN A 55 5.81 17.95 -6.72
CA GLN A 55 6.59 19.10 -6.28
C GLN A 55 5.69 20.21 -5.69
N GLY A 56 4.37 20.04 -5.72
CA GLY A 56 3.38 21.00 -5.25
C GLY A 56 3.07 22.11 -6.24
N ALA A 57 3.55 22.04 -7.49
CA ALA A 57 3.22 23.01 -8.52
C ALA A 57 1.81 22.75 -9.08
N PRO A 58 1.01 23.80 -9.32
CA PRO A 58 -0.36 23.64 -9.83
C PRO A 58 -0.37 23.11 -11.26
N LEU A 59 -1.22 22.12 -11.52
CA LEU A 59 -1.38 21.56 -12.85
C LEU A 59 -2.42 22.36 -13.64
N THR A 60 -1.95 23.28 -14.49
CA THR A 60 -2.82 24.23 -15.21
C THR A 60 -3.45 23.64 -16.47
N LYS A 61 -4.69 24.06 -16.79
CA LYS A 61 -5.44 23.65 -17.99
C LYS A 61 -5.55 22.13 -18.19
N ALA A 62 -5.40 21.36 -17.11
CA ALA A 62 -5.48 19.92 -17.12
C ALA A 62 -6.93 19.45 -17.18
N ASP A 63 -7.18 18.38 -17.92
CA ASP A 63 -8.48 17.71 -17.95
C ASP A 63 -8.68 16.91 -16.66
N VAL A 64 -9.76 17.22 -15.94
CA VAL A 64 -10.20 16.54 -14.73
C VAL A 64 -11.49 15.80 -15.05
N SER A 65 -11.40 14.47 -15.07
CA SER A 65 -12.51 13.55 -15.30
C SER A 65 -12.99 13.00 -13.95
N ILE A 66 -14.25 13.23 -13.62
CA ILE A 66 -14.90 12.68 -12.43
C ILE A 66 -15.75 11.50 -12.88
N ARG A 67 -15.47 10.32 -12.32
CA ARG A 67 -16.10 9.06 -12.68
C ARG A 67 -16.84 8.46 -11.50
N GLN A 68 -18.05 7.99 -11.74
CA GLN A 68 -18.86 7.28 -10.74
C GLN A 68 -19.18 5.90 -11.28
N GLY A 69 -18.77 4.85 -10.54
CA GLY A 69 -18.92 3.46 -11.01
C GLY A 69 -18.19 3.18 -12.33
N GLY A 70 -17.07 3.85 -12.59
CA GLY A 70 -16.29 3.71 -13.82
C GLY A 70 -16.79 4.53 -15.02
N VAL A 71 -17.93 5.21 -14.91
CA VAL A 71 -18.48 6.07 -15.96
C VAL A 71 -18.15 7.53 -15.66
N GLU A 72 -17.63 8.26 -16.64
CA GLU A 72 -17.42 9.70 -16.53
C GLU A 72 -18.76 10.43 -16.41
N VAL A 73 -18.96 11.10 -15.27
CA VAL A 73 -20.18 11.88 -14.99
C VAL A 73 -19.98 13.36 -15.28
N VAL A 74 -18.77 13.88 -15.06
CA VAL A 74 -18.42 15.28 -15.27
C VAL A 74 -16.97 15.36 -15.74
N SER A 75 -16.69 16.24 -16.70
CA SER A 75 -15.34 16.60 -17.13
C SER A 75 -15.17 18.12 -17.09
N VAL A 76 -14.12 18.59 -16.44
CA VAL A 76 -13.80 20.02 -16.29
C VAL A 76 -12.31 20.26 -16.45
N LYS A 77 -11.91 21.50 -16.77
CA LYS A 77 -10.50 21.88 -16.85
C LYS A 77 -10.07 22.69 -15.64
N THR A 78 -8.83 22.49 -15.20
CA THR A 78 -8.23 23.32 -14.15
C THR A 78 -7.86 24.72 -14.65
N ASN A 79 -7.89 25.72 -13.75
CA ASN A 79 -7.46 27.09 -14.04
C ASN A 79 -5.93 27.24 -13.93
N GLU A 80 -5.42 28.47 -13.98
CA GLU A 80 -3.97 28.79 -13.85
C GLU A 80 -3.39 28.48 -12.46
N GLU A 81 -4.23 28.29 -11.47
CA GLU A 81 -3.86 27.90 -10.10
C GLU A 81 -4.05 26.39 -9.86
N GLY A 82 -4.39 25.63 -10.90
CA GLY A 82 -4.68 24.19 -10.79
C GLY A 82 -6.02 23.88 -10.13
N VAL A 83 -6.88 24.88 -9.91
CA VAL A 83 -8.18 24.74 -9.27
C VAL A 83 -9.26 24.38 -10.30
N TYR A 84 -10.17 23.49 -9.92
CA TYR A 84 -11.34 23.11 -10.71
C TYR A 84 -12.63 23.17 -9.87
N ALA A 85 -13.75 23.33 -10.57
CA ALA A 85 -15.08 23.38 -9.97
C ALA A 85 -16.06 22.57 -10.83
N ALA A 86 -16.57 21.47 -10.28
CA ALA A 86 -17.52 20.58 -10.94
C ALA A 86 -18.88 20.62 -10.25
N LYS A 87 -19.96 20.81 -10.99
CA LYS A 87 -21.34 20.95 -10.46
C LYS A 87 -22.20 19.75 -10.83
N GLY A 88 -23.32 19.58 -10.11
CA GLY A 88 -24.30 18.53 -10.41
C GLY A 88 -23.90 17.13 -9.94
N LEU A 89 -22.91 17.04 -9.05
CA LEU A 89 -22.49 15.77 -8.47
C LEU A 89 -23.45 15.39 -7.33
N ARG A 90 -23.64 14.08 -7.16
CA ARG A 90 -24.39 13.50 -6.05
C ARG A 90 -23.43 12.86 -5.05
N GLY A 91 -23.92 12.61 -3.84
CA GLY A 91 -23.17 11.85 -2.85
C GLY A 91 -22.81 10.44 -3.37
N GLY A 92 -21.71 9.90 -2.86
CA GLY A 92 -21.22 8.57 -3.21
C GLY A 92 -19.71 8.53 -3.47
N LEU A 93 -19.20 7.33 -3.77
CA LEU A 93 -17.81 7.14 -4.17
C LEU A 93 -17.62 7.59 -5.62
N VAL A 94 -16.62 8.43 -5.83
CA VAL A 94 -16.18 8.86 -7.16
C VAL A 94 -14.68 8.71 -7.30
N GLU A 95 -14.22 8.47 -8.52
CA GLU A 95 -12.82 8.54 -8.89
C GLU A 95 -12.59 9.83 -9.65
N VAL A 96 -11.61 10.61 -9.21
CA VAL A 96 -11.15 11.81 -9.93
C VAL A 96 -9.83 11.48 -10.61
N VAL A 97 -9.80 11.70 -11.91
CA VAL A 97 -8.66 11.42 -12.78
C VAL A 97 -8.19 12.72 -13.39
N ALA A 98 -6.91 13.04 -13.23
CA ALA A 98 -6.30 14.24 -13.80
C ALA A 98 -4.83 13.94 -14.11
N GLY A 99 -4.39 14.25 -15.33
CA GLY A 99 -3.05 13.88 -15.81
C GLY A 99 -2.82 12.37 -15.69
N GLU A 100 -1.74 11.97 -15.00
CA GLU A 100 -1.42 10.57 -14.70
C GLU A 100 -1.96 10.09 -13.35
N GLY A 101 -2.49 10.98 -12.52
CA GLY A 101 -3.00 10.64 -11.20
C GLY A 101 -4.43 10.12 -11.23
N ARG A 102 -4.79 9.30 -10.24
CA ARG A 102 -6.17 8.88 -9.94
C ARG A 102 -6.36 8.83 -8.43
N VAL A 103 -7.43 9.44 -7.94
CA VAL A 103 -7.76 9.44 -6.51
C VAL A 103 -9.24 9.19 -6.31
N ALA A 104 -9.58 8.29 -5.39
CA ALA A 104 -10.96 8.05 -4.98
C ALA A 104 -11.36 8.99 -3.85
N TYR A 105 -12.51 9.66 -4.00
CA TYR A 105 -13.14 10.49 -2.98
C TYR A 105 -14.52 9.92 -2.63
N ARG A 106 -14.90 10.05 -1.37
CA ARG A 106 -16.29 9.84 -0.95
C ARG A 106 -16.97 11.19 -0.82
N LEU A 107 -17.88 11.47 -1.75
CA LEU A 107 -18.66 12.69 -1.76
C LEU A 107 -19.86 12.56 -0.81
N TRP A 108 -20.07 13.58 0.00
CA TRP A 108 -21.21 13.72 0.88
C TRP A 108 -22.07 14.88 0.44
N GLU A 109 -23.39 14.71 0.43
CA GLU A 109 -24.30 15.81 0.16
C GLU A 109 -24.24 16.86 1.28
N PRO A 110 -24.61 18.12 1.00
CA PRO A 110 -24.69 19.15 2.03
C PRO A 110 -25.47 18.64 3.25
N GLN A 111 -24.93 18.87 4.45
CA GLN A 111 -25.50 18.44 5.74
C GLN A 111 -25.43 16.94 6.10
N THR A 112 -24.99 16.07 5.18
CA THR A 112 -24.79 14.63 5.47
C THR A 112 -23.33 14.28 5.78
N ALA A 113 -22.41 15.22 5.55
CA ALA A 113 -20.98 15.02 5.72
C ALA A 113 -20.58 14.90 7.20
N PRO A 114 -19.69 13.95 7.55
CA PRO A 114 -19.07 13.91 8.88
C PRO A 114 -18.38 15.24 9.22
N PRO A 115 -18.27 15.62 10.50
CA PRO A 115 -17.55 16.84 10.91
C PRO A 115 -16.08 16.89 10.47
N ALA A 116 -15.48 15.73 10.21
CA ALA A 116 -14.10 15.59 9.75
C ALA A 116 -13.95 15.66 8.22
N ALA A 117 -15.04 15.74 7.46
CA ALA A 117 -15.00 15.77 6.00
C ALA A 117 -14.40 17.10 5.48
N ASN A 118 -13.55 17.00 4.47
CA ASN A 118 -12.95 18.18 3.84
C ASN A 118 -13.96 18.89 2.95
N LYS A 119 -13.80 20.20 2.77
CA LYS A 119 -14.66 21.01 1.88
C LYS A 119 -14.08 21.17 0.47
N SER A 120 -12.84 20.73 0.28
CA SER A 120 -12.12 20.78 -0.99
C SER A 120 -11.33 19.50 -1.21
N ALA A 121 -11.25 19.05 -2.46
CA ALA A 121 -10.43 17.92 -2.86
C ALA A 121 -9.03 18.40 -3.25
N LEU A 122 -7.98 17.77 -2.71
CA LEU A 122 -6.61 17.98 -3.17
C LEU A 122 -6.13 16.70 -3.82
N MET A 123 -5.69 16.82 -5.07
CA MET A 123 -5.15 15.72 -5.86
C MET A 123 -3.69 16.01 -6.20
N VAL A 124 -2.80 15.12 -5.78
CA VAL A 124 -1.37 15.18 -6.12
C VAL A 124 -1.11 14.15 -7.21
N THR A 125 -0.56 14.59 -8.33
CA THR A 125 -0.22 13.77 -9.49
C THR A 125 1.28 13.43 -9.49
N GLY A 126 1.64 12.27 -10.03
CA GLY A 126 3.06 11.87 -10.17
C GLY A 126 3.77 11.47 -8.88
N ALA A 127 3.08 11.42 -7.74
CA ALA A 127 3.60 10.74 -6.55
C ALA A 127 3.19 9.28 -6.63
N ASP A 128 4.15 8.35 -6.73
CA ASP A 128 3.90 6.97 -6.35
C ASP A 128 3.36 7.01 -4.91
N VAL A 129 2.07 6.71 -4.73
CA VAL A 129 1.44 6.70 -3.42
C VAL A 129 1.97 5.47 -2.68
N VAL A 130 3.17 5.59 -2.11
CA VAL A 130 3.76 4.55 -1.27
C VAL A 130 3.12 4.68 0.11
N ASN A 131 1.90 4.16 0.23
CA ASN A 131 1.26 4.06 1.53
C ASN A 131 2.05 3.08 2.40
N GLY A 132 2.54 3.55 3.55
CA GLY A 132 3.37 2.83 4.52
C GLY A 132 2.68 1.67 5.24
N GLN A 133 1.85 0.88 4.55
CA GLN A 133 1.48 -0.43 5.05
C GLN A 133 2.66 -1.35 4.84
N PHE A 134 3.46 -1.49 5.90
CA PHE A 134 4.20 -2.72 6.19
C PHE A 134 3.18 -3.85 6.51
N GLY A 135 2.22 -4.05 5.60
CA GLY A 135 1.26 -5.12 5.61
C GLY A 135 1.93 -6.37 5.09
N PHE A 136 1.57 -7.50 5.70
CA PHE A 136 1.99 -8.87 5.41
C PHE A 136 1.64 -9.33 3.97
N GLY A 137 2.07 -8.59 2.94
CA GLY A 137 1.63 -8.82 1.56
C GLY A 137 2.41 -8.13 0.44
N GLY A 138 3.45 -7.34 0.71
CA GLY A 138 4.21 -6.69 -0.37
C GLY A 138 5.50 -5.99 0.04
N GLY A 139 6.08 -6.37 1.18
CA GLY A 139 7.31 -5.77 1.73
C GLY A 139 7.75 -6.46 3.03
N GLY A 140 7.33 -7.72 3.22
CA GLY A 140 7.75 -8.51 4.38
C GLY A 140 9.18 -9.01 4.24
N ALA A 141 9.73 -9.63 5.28
CA ALA A 141 11.06 -10.24 5.28
C ALA A 141 11.33 -11.14 4.05
N MET A 142 10.28 -11.76 3.50
CA MET A 142 10.36 -12.59 2.30
C MET A 142 10.64 -11.79 1.00
N ASP A 143 10.12 -10.57 0.89
CA ASP A 143 10.34 -9.71 -0.29
C ASP A 143 11.72 -9.03 -0.20
N PHE A 144 12.10 -8.55 0.98
CA PHE A 144 13.47 -8.09 1.27
C PHE A 144 14.51 -9.18 0.98
N MET A 145 14.20 -10.44 1.32
CA MET A 145 15.08 -11.58 1.05
C MET A 145 15.25 -11.89 -0.43
N ARG A 146 14.23 -11.65 -1.26
CA ARG A 146 14.34 -11.79 -2.72
C ARG A 146 15.12 -10.64 -3.35
N GLN A 147 14.92 -9.42 -2.85
CA GLN A 147 15.59 -8.21 -3.40
C GLN A 147 17.06 -8.12 -2.96
N HIS A 148 17.42 -8.68 -1.80
CA HIS A 148 18.77 -8.60 -1.25
C HIS A 148 19.34 -9.97 -0.84
N PRO A 149 19.55 -10.89 -1.80
CA PRO A 149 20.01 -12.25 -1.50
C PRO A 149 21.39 -12.30 -0.83
N MET A 150 22.30 -11.39 -1.21
CA MET A 150 23.63 -11.29 -0.60
C MET A 150 23.58 -10.81 0.86
N LEU A 151 22.69 -9.86 1.19
CA LEU A 151 22.57 -9.35 2.56
C LEU A 151 21.95 -10.39 3.49
N VAL A 152 20.98 -11.16 2.99
CA VAL A 152 20.42 -12.28 3.76
C VAL A 152 21.45 -13.38 3.95
N ALA A 153 22.21 -13.75 2.91
CA ALA A 153 23.28 -14.73 3.02
C ALA A 153 24.34 -14.30 4.04
N ALA A 154 24.74 -13.03 4.01
CA ALA A 154 25.68 -12.47 4.99
C ALA A 154 25.11 -12.51 6.41
N GLY A 155 23.85 -12.12 6.62
CA GLY A 155 23.21 -12.17 7.93
C GLY A 155 23.12 -13.58 8.51
N ILE A 156 22.73 -14.57 7.71
CA ILE A 156 22.70 -15.99 8.12
C ILE A 156 24.11 -16.48 8.46
N ALA A 157 25.10 -16.17 7.62
CA ALA A 157 26.49 -16.56 7.87
C ALA A 157 27.03 -15.99 9.18
N THR A 158 26.79 -14.70 9.46
CA THR A 158 27.20 -14.07 10.71
C THR A 158 26.49 -14.67 11.92
N ALA A 159 25.18 -14.94 11.82
CA ALA A 159 24.40 -15.53 12.91
C ALA A 159 24.85 -16.96 13.28
N ILE A 160 25.47 -17.69 12.35
CA ILE A 160 26.03 -19.03 12.61
C ILE A 160 27.50 -18.94 13.04
N ALA A 161 28.31 -18.11 12.38
CA ALA A 161 29.74 -18.02 12.63
C ALA A 161 30.07 -17.43 14.01
N VAL A 162 29.31 -16.42 14.47
CA VAL A 162 29.59 -15.76 15.76
C VAL A 162 29.38 -16.71 16.94
N PRO A 163 28.25 -17.44 17.07
CA PRO A 163 28.10 -18.43 18.12
C PRO A 163 29.12 -19.57 18.06
N LEU A 164 29.49 -20.05 16.86
CA LEU A 164 30.51 -21.10 16.71
C LEU A 164 31.91 -20.62 17.14
N ALA A 165 32.29 -19.39 16.77
CA ALA A 165 33.55 -18.81 17.19
C ALA A 165 33.62 -18.60 18.71
N LEU A 166 32.50 -18.27 19.36
CA LEU A 166 32.42 -18.14 20.81
C LEU A 166 32.37 -19.50 21.55
N ALA A 167 31.90 -20.55 20.89
CA ALA A 167 31.82 -21.90 21.47
C ALA A 167 33.13 -22.70 21.34
N ASP A 168 34.02 -22.31 20.43
CA ASP A 168 35.33 -22.97 20.21
C ASP A 168 36.41 -22.53 21.22
N ASP A 169 36.21 -21.41 21.92
CA ASP A 169 37.16 -20.86 22.89
C ASP A 169 37.09 -21.51 24.29
N ASP A 170 36.13 -22.41 24.55
CA ASP A 170 35.91 -23.01 25.89
C ASP A 170 36.40 -24.47 26.03
N ASP A 171 37.00 -25.07 24.98
CA ASP A 171 37.45 -26.49 25.00
C ASP A 171 38.99 -26.66 25.06
N SER A 172 39.71 -25.63 25.52
CA SER A 172 41.16 -25.68 25.78
C SER A 172 41.50 -25.44 27.25
N ALA A 173 40.96 -26.26 28.14
CA ALA A 173 41.45 -26.40 29.51
C ALA A 173 41.51 -27.88 29.91
N SER A 174 42.59 -28.55 29.47
CA SER A 174 43.07 -29.82 30.02
C SER A 174 44.46 -29.63 30.61
#